data_AF-A0A0R2CE84-F1
#
_entry.id   AF-A0A0R2CE84-F1
#
_cell.length_a   1.000
_cell.length_b   1.000
_cell.length_c   1.000
_cell.angle_alpha   90.00
_cell.angle_beta   90.00
_cell.angle_gamma   90.00
#
_symmetry.space_group_name_H-M   'P 1'
#
loop_
_entity.id
_entity.type
_entity.pdbx_description
1 polymer ?
#
loop_
_entity_poly.entity_id
_entity_poly.type
_entity_poly.pdbx_seq_one_letter_code
_entity_poly.pdbx_strand_id
1 'polypeptide(L)'
;MLLFSKYQKLVKNRHFSYKELFFGSLTWYQNSRNWILILAILICELTLKLRSIYLLLILTGLLLLLISGLNWHFKIQRSAVTLSVFFLGVLTMIASGWILYQL
;
A
#
# COMPACT_ATOMS: atom_id res chain seq x y z
N MET A 1 7.69 -17.55 -4.09
CA MET A 1 8.04 -18.41 -2.93
C MET A 1 8.52 -17.62 -1.70
N LEU A 2 9.44 -16.66 -1.83
CA LEU A 2 9.97 -15.88 -0.70
C LEU A 2 8.94 -14.97 0.02
N LEU A 3 8.01 -14.36 -0.73
CA LEU A 3 6.96 -13.50 -0.17
C LEU A 3 6.03 -14.25 0.79
N PHE A 4 5.68 -15.49 0.46
CA PHE A 4 4.77 -16.32 1.28
C PHE A 4 5.41 -16.73 2.62
N SER A 5 6.71 -17.06 2.60
CA SER A 5 7.47 -17.37 3.82
C SER A 5 7.62 -16.14 4.73
N LYS A 6 7.84 -14.96 4.15
CA LYS A 6 7.90 -13.71 4.92
C LYS A 6 6.54 -13.37 5.55
N TYR A 7 5.44 -13.61 4.82
CA TYR A 7 4.08 -13.44 5.32
C TYR A 7 3.75 -14.41 6.47
N GLN A 8 4.14 -15.69 6.36
CA GLN A 8 3.98 -16.67 7.44
C GLN A 8 4.75 -16.30 8.72
N LYS A 9 5.97 -15.74 8.59
CA LYS A 9 6.72 -15.22 9.75
C LYS A 9 6.05 -14.01 10.40
N LEU A 10 5.45 -13.11 9.61
CA LEU A 10 4.68 -11.96 10.11
C LEU A 10 3.39 -12.38 10.82
N VAL A 11 2.66 -13.36 10.28
CA VAL A 11 1.46 -13.96 10.92
C VAL A 11 1.80 -14.53 12.30
N LYS A 12 2.96 -15.17 12.44
CA LYS A 12 3.39 -15.82 13.70
C LYS A 12 3.72 -14.82 14.81
N ASN A 13 4.04 -13.57 14.48
CA ASN A 13 4.47 -12.56 15.46
C ASN A 13 3.35 -11.64 15.98
N ARG A 14 2.10 -11.72 15.48
CA ARG A 14 0.91 -10.90 15.88
C ARG A 14 1.08 -9.36 15.93
N HIS A 15 2.29 -8.83 15.81
CA HIS A 15 2.62 -7.42 15.72
C HIS A 15 2.80 -7.04 14.25
N PHE A 16 1.70 -7.04 13.51
CA PHE A 16 1.68 -6.42 12.19
C PHE A 16 1.42 -4.92 12.37
N SER A 17 2.26 -4.08 11.77
CA SER A 17 2.12 -2.63 11.81
C SER A 17 1.96 -2.09 10.39
N TYR A 18 0.86 -1.40 10.12
CA TYR A 18 0.66 -0.72 8.83
C TYR A 18 1.76 0.32 8.58
N LYS A 19 2.28 0.95 9.64
CA LYS A 19 3.41 1.88 9.54
C LYS A 19 4.64 1.17 8.97
N GLU A 20 5.00 0.00 9.50
CA GLU A 20 6.16 -0.74 8.99
C GLU A 20 5.92 -1.36 7.61
N LEU A 21 4.66 -1.67 7.25
CA LEU A 21 4.34 -2.18 5.92
C LEU A 21 4.48 -1.08 4.84
N PHE A 22 3.95 0.11 5.10
CA PHE A 22 3.96 1.20 4.11
C PHE A 22 5.27 2.00 4.12
N PHE A 23 5.86 2.21 5.29
CA PHE A 23 7.03 3.06 5.45
C PHE A 23 8.31 2.27 5.75
N GLY A 24 8.23 0.95 5.94
CA GLY A 24 9.38 0.13 6.30
C GLY A 24 9.81 0.34 7.76
N SER A 25 10.80 -0.45 8.18
CA SER A 25 11.47 -0.30 9.47
C SER A 25 12.46 0.87 9.45
N LEU A 26 12.94 1.33 10.62
CA LEU A 26 13.95 2.40 10.70
C LEU A 26 15.21 2.08 9.86
N THR A 27 15.59 0.80 9.81
CA THR A 27 16.69 0.29 8.99
C THR A 27 16.45 0.42 7.47
N TRP A 28 15.19 0.47 7.04
CA TRP A 28 14.83 0.73 5.65
C TRP A 28 15.13 2.18 5.27
N TYR A 29 14.84 3.13 6.15
CA TYR A 29 15.13 4.55 5.94
C TYR A 29 16.62 4.90 5.99
N GLN A 30 17.41 4.15 6.75
CA GLN A 30 18.86 4.38 6.84
C GLN A 30 19.61 3.93 5.57
N ASN A 31 18.96 3.16 4.69
CA ASN A 31 19.57 2.70 3.46
C ASN A 31 19.44 3.76 2.35
N SER A 32 20.56 4.35 1.96
CA SER A 32 20.63 5.36 0.89
C SER A 32 20.09 4.87 -0.45
N ARG A 33 20.15 3.56 -0.73
CA ARG A 33 19.59 2.97 -1.96
C ARG A 33 18.07 3.13 -2.04
N ASN A 34 17.38 3.10 -0.90
CA ASN A 34 15.93 3.28 -0.86
C ASN A 34 15.55 4.74 -1.14
N TRP A 35 16.33 5.70 -0.66
CA TRP A 35 16.13 7.11 -0.98
C TRP A 35 16.30 7.40 -2.48
N ILE A 36 17.31 6.81 -3.11
CA ILE A 36 17.52 6.93 -4.56
C ILE A 36 16.33 6.33 -5.33
N LEU A 37 15.79 5.19 -4.87
CA LEU A 37 14.60 4.58 -5.47
C LEU A 37 13.35 5.45 -5.30
N ILE A 38 13.10 6.02 -4.11
CA ILE A 38 11.98 6.95 -3.87
C ILE A 38 12.10 8.15 -4.81
N LEU A 39 13.29 8.72 -4.93
CA LEU A 39 13.54 9.89 -5.76
C LEU A 39 13.36 9.56 -7.26
N ALA A 40 13.79 8.37 -7.70
CA ALA A 40 13.55 7.90 -9.06
C ALA A 40 12.06 7.68 -9.35
N ILE A 41 11.30 7.11 -8.41
CA ILE A 41 9.85 6.93 -8.53
C ILE A 41 9.16 8.30 -8.60
N LEU A 42 9.58 9.27 -7.77
CA LEU A 42 9.01 10.61 -7.75
C LEU A 42 9.23 11.36 -9.07
N ILE A 43 10.42 11.25 -9.67
CA ILE A 43 10.71 11.82 -10.99
C ILE A 43 9.87 11.14 -12.08
N CYS A 44 9.68 9.82 -11.97
CA CYS A 44 8.83 9.06 -12.89
C CYS A 44 7.37 9.52 -12.79
N GLU A 45 6.85 9.72 -11.59
CA GLU A 45 5.49 10.24 -11.37
C GLU A 45 5.31 11.66 -11.92
N LEU A 46 6.31 12.55 -11.76
CA LEU A 46 6.24 13.92 -12.31
C LEU A 46 6.25 13.97 -13.84
N THR A 47 6.78 12.94 -14.50
CA THR A 47 6.88 12.88 -15.98
C THR A 47 5.71 12.12 -16.61
N LEU A 48 4.85 11.48 -15.81
CA LEU A 48 3.69 10.73 -16.28
C LEU A 48 2.51 11.63 -16.61
N LYS A 49 1.77 11.28 -17.67
CA LYS A 49 0.49 11.91 -18.00
C LYS A 49 -0.47 11.75 -16.81
N LEU A 50 -1.25 12.79 -16.50
CA LEU A 50 -2.23 12.79 -15.40
C LEU A 50 -3.09 11.51 -15.36
N ARG A 51 -3.53 11.02 -16.53
CA ARG A 51 -4.33 9.80 -16.63
C ARG A 51 -3.65 8.57 -16.05
N SER A 52 -2.33 8.43 -16.22
CA SER A 52 -1.56 7.30 -15.67
C SER A 52 -1.41 7.39 -14.15
N ILE A 53 -1.32 8.61 -13.59
CA ILE A 53 -1.26 8.83 -12.14
C ILE A 53 -2.58 8.39 -11.49
N TYR A 54 -3.72 8.72 -12.07
CA TYR A 54 -5.02 8.26 -11.57
C TYR A 54 -5.19 6.73 -11.67
N LEU A 55 -4.65 6.09 -12.71
CA LEU A 55 -4.63 4.62 -12.80
C LEU A 55 -3.77 3.97 -11.70
N LEU A 56 -2.61 4.57 -11.37
CA LEU A 56 -1.78 4.13 -10.25
C LEU A 56 -2.51 4.28 -8.90
N LEU A 57 -3.27 5.36 -8.72
CA LEU A 57 -4.13 5.56 -7.54
C LEU A 57 -5.24 4.50 -7.43
N ILE A 58 -5.86 4.11 -8.54
CA ILE A 58 -6.82 2.99 -8.56
C ILE A 58 -6.14 1.68 -8.17
N LEU A 59 -4.95 1.42 -8.72
CA LEU A 59 -4.18 0.20 -8.43
C LEU A 59 -3.79 0.11 -6.95
N THR A 60 -3.36 1.22 -6.36
CA THR A 60 -3.01 1.29 -4.93
C THR A 60 -4.23 1.08 -4.03
N GLY A 61 -5.40 1.63 -4.40
CA GLY A 61 -6.66 1.35 -3.73
C GLY A 61 -7.02 -0.15 -3.76
N LEU A 62 -6.82 -0.81 -4.91
CA LEU A 62 -7.07 -2.24 -5.05
C LEU A 62 -6.10 -3.09 -4.19
N LEU A 63 -4.83 -2.71 -4.12
CA LEU A 63 -3.85 -3.34 -3.23
C LEU A 63 -4.23 -3.18 -1.75
N LEU A 64 -4.73 -2.01 -1.34
CA LEU A 64 -5.23 -1.76 0.01
C LEU A 64 -6.41 -2.69 0.37
N LEU A 65 -7.32 -2.92 -0.58
CA LEU A 65 -8.44 -3.85 -0.39
C LEU A 65 -7.98 -5.30 -0.28
N LEU A 66 -7.00 -5.72 -1.08
CA LEU A 66 -6.42 -7.06 -0.98
C LEU A 66 -5.70 -7.28 0.36
N ILE A 67 -4.91 -6.30 0.81
CA ILE A 67 -4.17 -6.40 2.08
C ILE A 67 -5.14 -6.43 3.26
N SER A 68 -6.19 -5.60 3.24
CA SER A 68 -7.22 -5.61 4.30
C SER A 68 -8.03 -6.90 4.31
N GLY A 69 -8.37 -7.45 3.14
CA GLY A 69 -9.02 -8.77 3.01
C GLY A 69 -8.16 -9.92 3.55
N LEU A 70 -6.87 -9.93 3.21
CA LEU A 70 -5.91 -10.90 3.75
C LEU A 70 -5.76 -10.76 5.27
N ASN A 71 -5.71 -9.52 5.79
CA ASN A 71 -5.65 -9.28 7.23
C ASN A 71 -6.89 -9.80 7.98
N TRP A 72 -8.07 -9.71 7.36
CA TRP A 72 -9.30 -10.30 7.90
C TRP A 72 -9.21 -11.83 7.93
N HIS A 73 -8.81 -12.44 6.81
CA HIS A 73 -8.70 -13.90 6.68
C HIS A 73 -7.76 -14.51 7.72
N PHE A 74 -6.60 -13.88 7.95
CA PHE A 74 -5.59 -14.38 8.89
C PHE A 74 -5.72 -13.84 10.32
N LYS A 75 -6.74 -13.00 10.63
CA LYS A 75 -6.97 -12.38 11.95
C LYS A 75 -5.69 -11.80 12.60
N ILE A 76 -4.81 -11.21 11.79
CA ILE A 76 -3.47 -10.81 12.24
C ILE A 76 -3.54 -9.55 13.11
N GLN A 77 -4.53 -8.68 12.89
CA GLN A 77 -4.57 -7.33 13.46
C GLN A 77 -5.96 -6.93 13.95
N ARG A 78 -6.01 -5.82 14.70
CA ARG A 78 -7.22 -5.26 15.31
C ARG A 78 -8.21 -4.85 14.22
N SER A 79 -9.41 -5.45 14.24
CA SER A 79 -10.42 -5.33 13.20
C SER A 79 -10.77 -3.88 12.85
N ALA A 80 -10.77 -2.97 13.84
CA ALA A 80 -11.07 -1.56 13.62
C ALA A 80 -10.07 -0.85 12.68
N VAL A 81 -8.77 -1.18 12.77
CA VAL A 81 -7.72 -0.56 11.94
C VAL A 81 -7.77 -1.16 10.53
N THR A 82 -8.06 -2.45 10.41
CA THR A 82 -8.26 -3.09 9.11
C THR A 82 -9.48 -2.52 8.39
N LEU A 83 -10.55 -2.22 9.14
CA LEU A 83 -11.76 -1.60 8.60
C LEU A 83 -11.49 -0.18 8.09
N SER A 84 -10.75 0.65 8.84
CA SER A 84 -10.43 2.01 8.41
C SER A 84 -9.58 2.03 7.14
N VAL A 85 -8.58 1.14 7.03
CA VAL A 85 -7.74 0.98 5.84
C VAL A 85 -8.55 0.50 4.64
N PHE A 86 -9.54 -0.39 4.85
CA PHE A 86 -10.46 -0.82 3.81
C PHE A 86 -11.29 0.37 3.27
N PHE A 87 -11.91 1.15 4.16
CA PHE A 87 -12.67 2.34 3.75
C PHE A 87 -11.81 3.35 3.02
N LEU A 88 -10.57 3.55 3.46
CA LEU A 88 -9.63 4.46 2.83
C LEU A 88 -9.28 3.99 1.40
N GLY A 89 -9.08 2.68 1.19
CA GLY A 89 -8.88 2.09 -0.13
C GLY A 89 -10.10 2.20 -1.07
N VAL A 90 -11.32 2.07 -0.54
CA VAL A 90 -12.55 2.30 -1.33
C VAL A 90 -12.65 3.76 -1.75
N LEU A 91 -12.42 4.68 -0.81
CA LEU A 91 -12.54 6.12 -1.06
C LEU A 91 -11.51 6.58 -2.11
N THR A 92 -10.26 6.09 -2.04
CA THR A 92 -9.24 6.40 -3.04
C THR A 92 -9.60 5.85 -4.42
N MET A 93 -10.18 4.65 -4.54
CA MET A 93 -10.67 4.13 -5.83
C MET A 93 -11.83 4.97 -6.39
N ILE A 94 -12.80 5.36 -5.57
CA ILE A 94 -13.94 6.16 -6.03
C ILE A 94 -13.49 7.54 -6.49
N ALA A 95 -12.67 8.23 -5.69
CA ALA A 95 -12.18 9.56 -6.02
C ALA A 95 -11.32 9.55 -7.29
N SER A 96 -10.40 8.59 -7.42
CA SER A 96 -9.55 8.47 -8.61
C SER A 96 -10.34 8.06 -9.86
N GLY A 97 -11.30 7.15 -9.74
CA GLY A 97 -12.17 6.75 -10.84
C GLY A 97 -13.07 7.89 -11.32
N TRP A 98 -13.61 8.69 -10.40
CA TRP A 98 -14.44 9.83 -10.76
C TRP A 98 -13.67 10.91 -11.51
N ILE A 99 -12.46 11.25 -11.03
CA ILE A 99 -11.61 12.23 -11.69
C ILE A 99 -11.15 11.73 -13.07
N LEU A 100 -10.83 10.43 -13.19
CA LEU A 100 -10.45 9.85 -14.48
C LEU A 100 -11.60 9.84 -15.50
N TYR A 101 -12.86 9.76 -15.05
CA TYR A 101 -14.02 9.87 -15.94
C TYR A 101 -14.24 11.30 -16.45
N GLN A 102 -13.83 12.31 -15.69
CA GLN A 102 -13.96 13.72 -16.06
C GLN A 102 -12.83 14.23 -16.99
N LEU A 103 -11.77 13.45 -17.18
CA LEU A 103 -10.50 13.86 -17.80
C LEU A 103 -10.25 13.17 -19.15
#